data_AF-A0A518H7K7-F1
#
_entry.id   AF-A0A518H7K7-F1
#
_cell.length_a   1.000
_cell.length_b   1.000
_cell.length_c   1.000
_cell.angle_alpha   90.00
_cell.angle_beta   90.00
_cell.angle_gamma   90.00
#
_symmetry.space_group_name_H-M   'P 1'
#
loop_
_entity.id
_entity.type
_entity.pdbx_description
1 polymer ?
#
loop_
_entity_poly.entity_id
_entity_poly.type
_entity_poly.pdbx_seq_one_letter_code
_entity_poly.pdbx_strand_id
1 'polypeptide(L)'
;MIHTQNQIIVSEGPCEAHGTAHICVHHREFPENWTEGESPRVAAGHLLNLFLKNLDSVGGARHRERVEHAIADIREYLDGLDDPTPGAPHPG
;
A
#
# COMPACT_ATOMS: atom_id res chain seq x y z
N MET A 1 16.30 15.82 -2.90
CA MET A 1 14.89 16.25 -2.78
C MET A 1 14.19 15.15 -2.02
N ILE A 2 13.66 15.46 -0.84
CA ILE A 2 13.20 14.47 0.13
C ILE A 2 11.74 14.16 -0.23
N HIS A 3 11.52 13.09 -0.97
CA HIS A 3 10.19 12.57 -1.24
C HIS A 3 9.67 11.96 0.06
N THR A 4 8.87 12.71 0.82
CA THR A 4 8.09 12.20 1.95
C THR A 4 6.92 11.35 1.42
N GLN A 5 7.21 10.36 0.56
CA GLN A 5 6.26 9.50 -0.15
C GLN A 5 5.78 8.32 0.71
N ASN A 6 5.37 8.60 1.95
CA ASN A 6 4.80 7.57 2.83
C ASN A 6 3.29 7.84 3.02
N GLN A 7 2.56 7.94 1.90
CA GLN A 7 1.08 8.03 1.90
C GLN A 7 0.43 6.72 2.35
N ILE A 8 1.18 5.62 2.35
CA ILE A 8 0.75 4.32 2.84
C ILE A 8 1.01 4.26 4.35
N ILE A 9 -0.06 4.12 5.12
CA ILE A 9 0.01 3.91 6.57
C ILE A 9 -0.13 2.41 6.82
N VAL A 10 0.85 1.85 7.51
CA VAL A 10 0.88 0.45 7.93
C VAL A 10 0.71 0.42 9.44
N SER A 11 -0.30 -0.31 9.89
CA SER A 11 -0.63 -0.49 11.29
C SER A 11 -0.61 -1.98 11.60
N GLU A 12 0.19 -2.38 12.57
CA GLU A 12 0.30 -3.76 13.03
C GLU A 12 -0.63 -3.92 14.24
N GLY A 13 -1.64 -4.78 14.13
CA GLY A 13 -2.62 -5.01 15.18
C GLY A 13 -2.69 -6.50 15.54
N PRO A 14 -2.77 -6.86 16.84
CA PRO A 14 -3.12 -8.22 17.20
C PRO A 14 -4.57 -8.47 16.79
N CYS A 15 -4.81 -9.41 15.88
CA CYS A 15 -6.17 -9.85 15.61
C CYS A 15 -6.60 -10.74 16.77
N GLU A 16 -7.37 -10.19 17.71
CA GLU A 16 -7.84 -10.91 18.92
C GLU A 16 -8.64 -12.18 18.57
N ALA A 17 -9.21 -12.26 17.37
CA ALA A 17 -9.96 -13.42 16.92
C ALA A 17 -9.07 -14.63 16.56
N HIS A 18 -7.88 -14.42 16.00
CA HIS A 18 -7.04 -15.48 15.43
C HIS A 18 -5.65 -15.59 16.08
N GLY A 19 -5.29 -14.72 17.03
CA GLY A 19 -4.00 -14.76 17.72
C GLY A 19 -2.79 -14.50 16.82
N THR A 20 -3.01 -14.00 15.61
CA THR A 20 -1.99 -13.68 14.62
C THR A 20 -1.92 -12.16 14.47
N ALA A 21 -0.71 -11.60 14.38
CA ALA A 21 -0.53 -10.19 14.07
C ALA A 21 -1.02 -9.93 12.63
N HIS A 22 -2.04 -9.09 12.47
CA HIS A 22 -2.51 -8.68 11.15
C HIS A 22 -1.92 -7.30 10.84
N ILE A 23 -1.56 -7.13 9.58
CA ILE A 23 -1.04 -5.87 9.05
C ILE A 23 -2.19 -5.18 8.35
N CYS A 24 -2.63 -4.06 8.91
CA CYS A 24 -3.61 -3.18 8.30
C CYS A 24 -2.89 -2.11 7.50
N VAL A 25 -3.21 -2.00 6.22
CA VAL A 25 -2.61 -1.00 5.33
C VAL A 25 -3.71 -0.14 4.76
N HIS A 26 -3.52 1.18 4.80
CA HIS A 26 -4.47 2.13 4.23
C HIS A 26 -3.77 3.35 3.64
N HIS A 27 -4.43 4.01 2.70
CA HIS A 27 -3.91 5.25 2.14
C HIS A 27 -4.29 6.44 3.04
N ARG A 28 -3.37 7.38 3.27
CA ARG A 28 -3.60 8.56 4.12
C ARG A 28 -4.75 9.43 3.63
N GLU A 29 -4.85 9.59 2.31
CA GLU A 29 -5.95 10.34 1.68
C GLU A 29 -7.30 9.61 1.69
N PHE A 30 -7.29 8.30 1.93
CA PHE A 30 -8.49 7.45 1.91
C PHE A 30 -8.49 6.53 3.13
N PRO A 31 -8.68 7.06 4.34
CA PRO A 31 -8.73 6.24 5.55
C PRO A 31 -9.91 5.24 5.53
N GLU A 32 -10.93 5.50 4.72
CA GLU A 32 -12.07 4.59 4.50
C GLU A 32 -11.69 3.35 3.68
N ASN A 33 -10.62 3.44 2.87
CA ASN A 33 -10.12 2.32 2.06
C ASN A 33 -8.88 1.76 2.77
N TRP A 34 -9.13 0.76 3.61
CA TRP A 34 -8.10 0.02 4.33
C TRP A 34 -8.29 -1.47 4.07
N THR A 35 -7.20 -2.20 4.10
CA THR A 35 -7.20 -3.65 3.92
C THR A 35 -6.24 -4.29 4.90
N GLU A 36 -6.64 -5.45 5.40
CA GLU A 36 -5.81 -6.29 6.24
C GLU A 36 -5.15 -7.42 5.43
N GLY A 37 -4.03 -7.90 5.94
CA GLY A 37 -3.33 -9.06 5.44
C GLY A 37 -2.38 -9.64 6.48
N GLU A 38 -1.93 -10.86 6.25
CA GLU A 38 -0.92 -11.55 7.06
C GLU A 38 0.47 -10.89 7.00
N SER A 39 0.68 -9.98 6.04
CA SER A 39 1.95 -9.31 5.79
C SER A 39 1.71 -7.99 5.06
N PRO A 40 2.63 -7.00 5.16
CA PRO A 40 2.49 -5.71 4.49
C PRO A 40 2.34 -5.85 2.97
N ARG A 41 3.00 -6.84 2.36
CA ARG A 41 2.86 -7.16 0.93
C ARG A 41 1.44 -7.63 0.57
N VAL A 42 0.86 -8.53 1.38
CA VAL A 42 -0.48 -9.07 1.15
C VAL A 42 -1.52 -7.97 1.34
N ALA A 43 -1.41 -7.20 2.42
CA ALA A 43 -2.29 -6.08 2.70
C ALA A 43 -2.20 -5.00 1.62
N ALA A 44 -1.00 -4.58 1.19
CA ALA A 44 -0.84 -3.61 0.11
C ALA A 44 -1.35 -4.14 -1.24
N GLY A 45 -1.20 -5.44 -1.52
CA GLY A 45 -1.80 -6.08 -2.70
C GLY A 45 -3.33 -6.06 -2.69
N HIS A 46 -3.95 -6.30 -1.52
CA HIS A 46 -5.39 -6.14 -1.33
C HIS A 46 -5.83 -4.69 -1.55
N LEU A 47 -5.08 -3.72 -1.01
CA LEU A 47 -5.35 -2.31 -1.17
C LEU A 47 -5.30 -1.88 -2.64
N LEU A 48 -4.26 -2.31 -3.38
CA LEU A 48 -4.12 -2.05 -4.81
C LEU A 48 -5.35 -2.55 -5.60
N ASN A 49 -5.77 -3.78 -5.33
CA ASN A 49 -6.92 -4.37 -6.00
C ASN A 49 -8.23 -3.66 -5.66
N LEU A 50 -8.39 -3.17 -4.42
CA LEU A 50 -9.53 -2.36 -4.00
C LEU A 50 -9.58 -1.04 -4.80
N PHE A 51 -8.45 -0.33 -4.92
CA PHE A 51 -8.39 0.91 -5.68
C PHE A 51 -8.61 0.71 -7.19
N LEU A 52 -8.10 -0.38 -7.78
CA LEU A 52 -8.36 -0.71 -9.18
C LEU A 52 -9.86 -0.94 -9.46
N LYS A 53 -10.56 -1.63 -8.56
CA LYS A 53 -12.02 -1.80 -8.66
C LYS A 53 -12.77 -0.47 -8.47
N ASN A 54 -12.31 0.37 -7.56
CA ASN A 54 -12.89 1.70 -7.35
C ASN A 54 -12.74 2.56 -8.61
N LEU A 55 -11.57 2.52 -9.26
CA LEU A 55 -11.28 3.25 -10.49
C LEU A 55 -12.21 2.85 -11.64
N ASP A 56 -12.45 1.55 -11.83
CA ASP A 56 -13.38 1.03 -12.85
C ASP A 56 -14.81 1.52 -12.60
N SER A 57 -15.20 1.65 -11.33
CA SER A 57 -16.55 2.05 -10.93
C SER A 57 -16.78 3.57 -10.85
N VAL A 58 -15.74 4.42 -10.90
CA VAL A 58 -15.87 5.86 -10.68
C VAL A 58 -15.92 6.65 -11.98
N GLY A 59 -17.01 7.39 -12.19
CA GLY A 59 -17.22 8.27 -13.36
C GLY A 59 -16.61 9.67 -13.26
N GLY A 60 -15.96 10.04 -12.15
CA GLY A 60 -15.42 11.39 -11.93
C GLY A 60 -13.93 11.52 -12.23
N ALA A 61 -13.55 12.36 -13.20
CA ALA A 61 -12.16 12.57 -13.63
C ALA A 61 -11.21 12.91 -12.46
N ARG A 62 -11.61 13.84 -11.58
CA ARG A 62 -10.79 14.25 -10.42
C ARG A 62 -10.60 13.13 -9.38
N HIS A 63 -11.59 12.25 -9.22
CA HIS A 63 -11.48 11.11 -8.30
C HIS A 63 -10.61 10.02 -8.91
N ARG A 64 -10.75 9.80 -10.22
CA ARG A 64 -9.89 8.89 -10.98
C ARG A 64 -8.42 9.30 -10.87
N GLU A 65 -8.07 10.56 -11.08
CA GLU A 65 -6.69 11.04 -10.95
C GLU A 65 -6.10 10.78 -9.54
N ARG A 66 -6.90 10.99 -8.49
CA ARG A 66 -6.47 10.71 -7.10
C ARG A 66 -6.28 9.21 -6.85
N VAL A 67 -7.17 8.38 -7.38
CA VAL A 67 -7.05 6.92 -7.29
C VAL A 67 -5.86 6.41 -8.10
N GLU A 68 -5.59 6.96 -9.28
CA GLU A 68 -4.42 6.64 -10.10
C GLU A 68 -3.12 6.99 -9.37
N HIS A 69 -3.07 8.14 -8.69
CA HIS A 69 -1.92 8.51 -7.86
C HIS A 69 -1.73 7.54 -6.69
N ALA A 70 -2.81 7.23 -5.96
CA ALA A 70 -2.76 6.27 -4.85
C ALA A 70 -2.30 4.86 -5.33
N ILE A 71 -2.73 4.43 -6.51
CA ILE A 71 -2.29 3.17 -7.13
C ILE A 71 -0.79 3.20 -7.42
N ALA A 72 -0.26 4.33 -7.92
CA ALA A 72 1.16 4.49 -8.17
C ALA A 72 1.98 4.42 -6.87
N ASP A 73 1.56 5.14 -5.82
CA ASP A 73 2.18 5.09 -4.48
C ASP A 73 2.20 3.66 -3.91
N ILE A 74 1.09 2.91 -4.01
CA ILE A 74 1.02 1.52 -3.52
C ILE A 74 1.96 0.60 -4.32
N ARG A 75 2.09 0.83 -5.64
CA ARG A 75 3.00 0.06 -6.49
C ARG A 75 4.46 0.34 -6.16
N GLU A 76 4.84 1.61 -5.98
CA GLU A 76 6.20 1.96 -5.54
C GLU A 76 6.52 1.35 -4.16
N TYR A 77 5.54 1.35 -3.24
CA TYR A 77 5.70 0.69 -1.95
C TYR A 77 5.89 -0.83 -2.09
N LEU A 78 5.10 -1.49 -2.94
CA LEU A 78 5.22 -2.93 -3.21
C LEU A 78 6.54 -3.29 -3.90
N ASP A 79 7.02 -2.44 -4.81
CA ASP A 79 8.31 -2.60 -5.49
C ASP A 79 9.47 -2.46 -4.49
N GLY A 80 9.40 -1.46 -3.61
CA GLY A 80 10.36 -1.29 -2.52
C GLY A 80 10.32 -2.40 -1.45
N LEU A 81 9.22 -3.16 -1.35
CA LEU A 81 9.13 -4.37 -0.52
C LEU A 81 9.68 -5.61 -1.23
N ASP A 82 9.72 -5.63 -2.57
CA ASP A 82 10.26 -6.74 -3.36
C ASP A 82 11.76 -6.61 -3.60
N ASP A 83 12.34 -5.42 -3.40
CA ASP A 83 13.78 -5.21 -3.43
C ASP A 83 14.48 -5.68 -2.13
N PRO A 84 15.25 -6.79 -2.16
CA PRO A 84 16.16 -7.13 -1.07
C PRO A 84 17.45 -6.30 -1.20
N THR A 85 17.40 -4.98 -1.06
CA THR A 85 18.54 -4.04 -1.08
C THR A 85 19.24 -3.90 -2.45
N PRO A 86 19.37 -2.70 -3.04
CA PRO A 86 20.31 -2.45 -4.12
C PRO A 86 21.50 -1.70 -3.51
N GLY A 87 22.47 -2.45 -2.95
CA GLY A 87 23.79 -1.89 -2.67
C GLY A 87 24.37 -2.17 -1.28
N ALA A 88 24.74 -3.42 -1.03
CA ALA A 88 26.03 -3.64 -0.36
C ALA A 88 27.14 -3.37 -1.40
N PRO A 89 28.21 -2.61 -1.08
CA PRO A 89 29.33 -2.44 -2.00
C PRO A 89 30.01 -3.80 -2.23
N HIS A 90 30.10 -4.22 -3.48
CA HIS A 90 30.90 -5.38 -3.90
C HIS A 90 32.39 -5.09 -3.60
N PRO A 91 33.10 -5.93 -2.82
CA PRO A 91 34.55 -5.89 -2.76
C PRO A 91 35.13 -6.74 -3.90
N GLY A 92 35.91 -6.11 -4.76
CA GLY A 92 36.74 -6.75 -5.79
C GLY A 92 38.12 -6.13 -5.81
#